data_AF-A0A4R0HHG1-F1
#
_entry.id   AF-A0A4R0HHG1-F1
#
_cell.length_a   1.000
_cell.length_b   1.000
_cell.length_c   1.000
_cell.angle_alpha   90.00
_cell.angle_beta   90.00
_cell.angle_gamma   90.00
#
_symmetry.space_group_name_H-M   'P 1'
#
loop_
_entity.id
_entity.type
_entity.pdbx_description
1 polymer ?
#
loop_
_entity_poly.entity_id
_entity_poly.type
_entity_poly.pdbx_seq_one_letter_code
_entity_poly.pdbx_strand_id
1 'polypeptide(L)'
;MAIGHGDSPSAVIEALRLSSEEAGPSRAGPRSLAARPSVRGTNEPEVEDLDTALVALAEIVEQGEGTTRSEVWDGDQDIFHPYRDEVAHYYRFVELKLGRRYRRGDTPQSGPTGETLAIDYRSVHPMRRNPRLTDHPVDSPIRAAQAEFNHTYCTLLRSLEQAFNGRPKMLGAAVGTMYTLKAQAQSLMQMPGGDDRTAGPTFEYLEPELRR
;
A
#
# COMPACT_ATOMS: atom_id res chain seq x y z
N MET A 1 4.50 -8.54 -22.09
CA MET A 1 4.25 -9.78 -21.33
C MET A 1 3.74 -9.37 -19.96
N ALA A 2 2.41 -9.25 -19.83
CA ALA A 2 1.76 -8.94 -18.57
C ALA A 2 1.64 -10.25 -17.78
N ILE A 3 2.27 -10.33 -16.62
CA ILE A 3 2.09 -11.45 -15.70
C ILE A 3 0.78 -11.15 -14.97
N GLY A 4 -0.29 -11.83 -15.40
CA GLY A 4 -1.64 -11.63 -14.90
C GLY A 4 -1.71 -11.83 -13.39
N HIS A 5 -2.08 -10.77 -12.68
CA HIS A 5 -2.58 -10.83 -11.31
C HIS A 5 -4.10 -11.03 -11.27
N GLY A 6 -4.76 -11.07 -12.43
CA GLY A 6 -6.23 -11.15 -12.55
C GLY A 6 -6.88 -12.46 -12.09
N ASP A 7 -6.11 -13.53 -11.80
CA ASP A 7 -6.70 -14.81 -11.36
C ASP A 7 -6.98 -14.84 -9.84
N SER A 8 -6.24 -14.07 -9.04
CA SER A 8 -6.34 -14.15 -7.58
C SER A 8 -7.65 -13.56 -7.02
N PRO A 9 -8.11 -12.36 -7.44
CA PRO A 9 -9.35 -11.79 -6.91
C PRO A 9 -10.59 -12.59 -7.36
N SER A 10 -10.59 -13.09 -8.60
CA SER A 10 -11.70 -13.89 -9.13
C SER A 10 -11.89 -15.21 -8.36
N ALA A 11 -10.80 -15.91 -8.03
CA ALA A 11 -10.86 -17.13 -7.23
C ALA A 11 -11.40 -16.87 -5.81
N VAL A 12 -11.04 -15.74 -5.20
CA VAL A 12 -11.55 -15.33 -3.88
C VAL A 12 -13.04 -15.00 -3.94
N ILE A 13 -13.49 -14.27 -4.98
CA ILE A 13 -14.90 -13.94 -5.20
C ILE A 13 -15.73 -15.22 -5.38
N GLU A 14 -15.24 -16.17 -6.17
CA GLU A 14 -15.92 -17.46 -6.40
C GLU A 14 -16.03 -18.28 -5.10
N ALA A 15 -14.94 -18.36 -4.34
CA ALA A 15 -14.92 -19.05 -3.05
C ALA A 15 -15.89 -18.43 -2.03
N LEU A 16 -15.99 -17.10 -1.99
CA LEU A 16 -16.93 -16.39 -1.11
C LEU A 16 -18.39 -16.67 -1.47
N ARG A 17 -18.72 -16.71 -2.76
CA ARG A 17 -20.08 -17.05 -3.23
C ARG A 17 -20.46 -18.48 -2.83
N LEU A 18 -19.59 -19.45 -3.13
CA LEU A 18 -19.80 -20.86 -2.77
C LEU A 18 -19.99 -21.03 -1.25
N SER A 19 -19.14 -20.38 -0.45
CA SER A 19 -19.21 -20.47 1.01
C SER A 19 -20.49 -19.83 1.57
N SER A 20 -20.98 -18.75 0.95
CA SER A 20 -22.23 -18.10 1.35
C SER A 20 -23.47 -18.94 1.02
N GLU A 21 -23.44 -19.69 -0.08
CA GLU A 21 -24.50 -20.63 -0.45
C GLU A 21 -24.58 -21.80 0.55
N GLU A 22 -23.43 -22.29 1.03
CA GLU A 22 -23.35 -23.36 2.04
C GLU A 22 -23.74 -22.91 3.46
N ALA A 23 -23.43 -21.67 3.84
CA ALA A 23 -23.62 -21.17 5.21
C ALA A 23 -25.03 -20.60 5.51
N GLY A 24 -25.86 -20.36 4.49
CA GLY A 24 -27.12 -19.62 4.63
C GLY A 24 -26.91 -18.13 4.94
N PRO A 25 -27.95 -17.33 5.25
CA PRO A 25 -27.82 -15.90 5.55
C PRO A 25 -27.12 -15.68 6.90
N SER A 26 -25.80 -15.83 6.90
CA SER A 26 -24.92 -15.51 8.02
C SER A 26 -24.60 -14.02 7.98
N ARG A 27 -24.97 -13.29 9.03
CA ARG A 27 -24.45 -11.93 9.26
C ARG A 27 -22.95 -11.98 9.52
N ALA A 28 -22.18 -10.99 9.04
CA ALA A 28 -20.77 -10.87 9.35
C ALA A 28 -20.51 -10.96 10.88
N GLY A 29 -19.44 -11.66 11.26
CA GLY A 29 -18.98 -11.70 12.64
C GLY A 29 -18.49 -10.31 13.11
N PRO A 30 -18.36 -10.08 14.43
CA PRO A 30 -18.17 -8.75 15.05
C PRO A 30 -16.78 -8.12 14.84
N ARG A 31 -16.05 -8.48 13.77
CA ARG A 31 -14.66 -8.08 13.51
C ARG A 31 -14.50 -7.25 12.24
N SER A 32 -15.55 -6.57 11.80
CA SER A 32 -15.44 -5.60 10.71
C SER A 32 -14.66 -4.36 11.17
N LEU A 33 -13.85 -3.81 10.27
CA LEU A 33 -13.09 -2.59 10.50
C LEU A 33 -13.36 -1.62 9.36
N ALA A 34 -14.26 -0.67 9.58
CA ALA A 34 -14.36 0.51 8.73
C ALA A 34 -13.51 1.64 9.32
N ALA A 35 -12.61 2.19 8.51
CA ALA A 35 -11.98 3.47 8.84
C ALA A 35 -13.07 4.55 8.75
N ARG A 36 -13.77 4.86 9.85
CA ARG A 36 -14.71 5.99 9.89
C ARG A 36 -14.01 7.24 9.34
N PRO A 37 -14.69 8.08 8.55
CA PRO A 37 -14.02 8.98 7.63
C PRO A 37 -13.21 10.01 8.41
N SER A 38 -11.89 9.85 8.39
CA SER A 38 -10.99 10.95 8.62
C SER A 38 -10.36 11.29 7.28
N VAL A 39 -10.81 12.42 6.74
CA VAL A 39 -10.19 13.21 5.66
C VAL A 39 -10.41 12.72 4.21
N ARG A 40 -10.85 11.48 3.94
CA ARG A 40 -10.66 10.88 2.59
C ARG A 40 -11.82 10.80 1.60
N GLY A 41 -13.07 11.11 1.96
CA GLY A 41 -14.17 11.07 0.97
C GLY A 41 -14.47 9.71 0.33
N THR A 42 -13.71 8.65 0.61
CA THR A 42 -14.02 7.30 0.18
C THR A 42 -15.10 6.74 1.10
N ASN A 43 -16.27 6.43 0.51
CA ASN A 43 -17.35 5.72 1.18
C ASN A 43 -17.09 4.22 1.05
N GLU A 44 -16.01 3.71 1.65
CA GLU A 44 -15.76 2.27 1.68
C GLU A 44 -16.80 1.64 2.64
N PRO A 45 -17.69 0.77 2.15
CA PRO A 45 -18.74 0.20 2.97
C PRO A 45 -18.14 -0.72 4.04
N GLU A 46 -18.67 -0.62 5.26
CA GLU A 46 -18.43 -1.65 6.28
C GLU A 46 -18.94 -2.99 5.74
N VAL A 47 -18.12 -4.04 5.83
CA VAL A 47 -18.50 -5.36 5.34
C VAL A 47 -19.40 -6.02 6.39
N GLU A 48 -20.68 -6.15 6.06
CA GLU A 48 -21.72 -6.72 6.94
C GLU A 48 -22.33 -8.03 6.37
N ASP A 49 -22.18 -8.24 5.06
CA ASP A 49 -22.74 -9.35 4.30
C ASP A 49 -21.92 -9.63 3.02
N LEU A 50 -22.36 -10.60 2.23
CA LEU A 50 -21.71 -10.97 0.98
C LEU A 50 -21.69 -9.80 -0.03
N ASP A 51 -22.79 -9.05 -0.12
CA ASP A 51 -22.92 -7.98 -1.11
C ASP A 51 -21.91 -6.85 -0.83
N THR A 52 -21.83 -6.40 0.41
CA THR A 52 -20.83 -5.41 0.86
C THR A 52 -19.39 -5.94 0.74
N ALA A 53 -19.15 -7.24 0.95
CA ALA A 53 -17.85 -7.86 0.73
C ALA A 53 -17.44 -7.86 -0.76
N LEU A 54 -18.39 -8.15 -1.66
CA LEU A 54 -18.14 -8.14 -3.11
C LEU A 54 -17.87 -6.72 -3.61
N VAL A 55 -18.55 -5.70 -3.07
CA VAL A 55 -18.25 -4.30 -3.36
C VAL A 55 -16.83 -3.93 -2.91
N ALA A 56 -16.44 -4.29 -1.69
CA ALA A 56 -15.08 -4.02 -1.19
C ALA A 56 -13.99 -4.73 -2.03
N LEU A 57 -14.25 -5.94 -2.53
CA LEU A 57 -13.33 -6.63 -3.43
C LEU A 57 -13.26 -6.01 -4.82
N ALA A 58 -14.39 -5.55 -5.37
CA ALA A 58 -14.42 -4.85 -6.65
C ALA A 58 -13.54 -3.59 -6.59
N GLU A 59 -13.63 -2.82 -5.50
CA GLU A 59 -12.79 -1.64 -5.24
C GLU A 59 -11.29 -1.97 -5.25
N ILE A 60 -10.88 -3.06 -4.58
CA ILE A 60 -9.48 -3.49 -4.55
C ILE A 60 -8.96 -3.82 -5.97
N VAL A 61 -9.80 -4.45 -6.80
CA VAL A 61 -9.46 -4.78 -8.18
C VAL A 61 -9.36 -3.51 -9.02
N GLU A 62 -10.35 -2.62 -8.89
CA GLU A 62 -10.44 -1.34 -9.61
C GLU A 62 -9.23 -0.43 -9.32
N GLN A 63 -8.89 -0.19 -8.06
CA GLN A 63 -7.70 0.60 -7.71
C GLN A 63 -6.40 -0.08 -8.15
N GLY A 64 -6.36 -1.41 -8.19
CA GLY A 64 -5.19 -2.19 -8.59
C GLY A 64 -4.91 -2.11 -10.10
N GLU A 65 -5.85 -2.57 -10.92
CA GLU A 65 -5.69 -2.77 -12.36
C GLU A 65 -6.68 -2.00 -13.24
N GLY A 66 -7.65 -1.29 -12.65
CA GLY A 66 -8.67 -0.47 -13.34
C GLY A 66 -10.02 -1.19 -13.53
N THR A 67 -11.05 -0.44 -13.93
CA THR A 67 -12.35 -0.99 -14.28
C THR A 67 -12.32 -1.59 -15.68
N THR A 68 -12.43 -2.92 -15.78
CA THR A 68 -12.39 -3.67 -17.06
C THR A 68 -11.08 -3.52 -17.86
N ARG A 69 -10.74 -4.52 -18.67
CA ARG A 69 -9.48 -4.56 -19.46
C ARG A 69 -9.32 -3.44 -20.50
N SER A 70 -10.33 -2.58 -20.66
CA SER A 70 -10.39 -1.49 -21.63
C SER A 70 -10.11 -0.11 -21.05
N GLU A 71 -10.15 0.08 -19.73
CA GLU A 71 -9.96 1.40 -19.11
C GLU A 71 -8.68 1.45 -18.28
N VAL A 72 -8.13 2.66 -18.15
CA VAL A 72 -6.92 2.92 -17.34
C VAL A 72 -7.23 3.59 -16.01
N TRP A 73 -8.48 3.95 -15.80
CA TRP A 73 -8.96 4.77 -14.69
C TRP A 73 -9.46 3.87 -13.55
N ASP A 74 -9.31 4.33 -12.32
CA ASP A 74 -9.81 3.66 -11.11
C ASP A 74 -11.10 4.29 -10.56
N GLY A 75 -11.72 5.21 -11.32
CA GLY A 75 -12.99 5.83 -10.94
C GLY A 75 -12.87 7.02 -9.98
N ASP A 76 -11.70 7.23 -9.36
CA ASP A 76 -11.47 8.27 -8.36
C ASP A 76 -10.81 9.54 -8.92
N GLN A 77 -10.83 10.61 -8.12
CA GLN A 77 -10.04 11.82 -8.39
C GLN A 77 -8.70 11.76 -7.65
N ASP A 78 -7.63 12.20 -8.31
CA ASP A 78 -6.29 12.28 -7.72
C ASP A 78 -6.32 13.18 -6.48
N ILE A 79 -6.06 12.58 -5.31
CA ILE A 79 -6.12 13.25 -4.00
C ILE A 79 -5.17 14.46 -3.92
N PHE A 80 -4.04 14.42 -4.62
CA PHE A 80 -3.06 15.50 -4.66
C PHE A 80 -3.33 16.51 -5.79
N HIS A 81 -4.18 16.14 -6.75
CA HIS A 81 -4.58 16.97 -7.88
C HIS A 81 -6.07 16.76 -8.19
N PRO A 82 -7.00 17.30 -7.37
CA PRO A 82 -8.44 17.01 -7.46
C PRO A 82 -9.13 17.42 -8.77
N TYR A 83 -8.39 18.05 -9.69
CA TYR A 83 -8.85 18.35 -11.05
C TYR A 83 -8.50 17.24 -12.06
N ARG A 84 -7.92 16.13 -11.61
CA ARG A 84 -7.47 15.01 -12.44
C ARG A 84 -8.15 13.72 -11.98
N ASP A 85 -8.53 12.89 -12.95
CA ASP A 85 -8.94 11.52 -12.68
C ASP A 85 -7.68 10.70 -12.34
N GLU A 86 -7.81 9.76 -11.39
CA GLU A 86 -6.73 8.85 -11.01
C GLU A 86 -6.72 7.63 -11.94
N VAL A 87 -5.51 7.22 -12.33
CA VAL A 87 -5.31 5.97 -13.06
C VAL A 87 -5.03 4.87 -12.05
N ALA A 88 -5.54 3.68 -12.33
CA ALA A 88 -5.28 2.52 -11.48
C ALA A 88 -3.77 2.28 -11.31
N HIS A 89 -3.39 1.66 -10.19
CA HIS A 89 -2.01 1.52 -9.76
C HIS A 89 -1.08 0.96 -10.84
N TYR A 90 -1.53 -0.07 -11.57
CA TYR A 90 -0.78 -0.60 -12.70
C TYR A 90 -0.39 0.47 -13.73
N TYR A 91 -1.36 1.29 -14.16
CA TYR A 91 -1.15 2.31 -15.17
C TYR A 91 -0.34 3.49 -14.62
N ARG A 92 -0.44 3.80 -13.32
CA ARG A 92 0.45 4.77 -12.68
C ARG A 92 1.93 4.37 -12.77
N PHE A 93 2.24 3.08 -12.62
CA PHE A 93 3.59 2.58 -12.87
C PHE A 93 3.99 2.66 -14.35
N VAL A 94 3.04 2.49 -15.28
CA VAL A 94 3.28 2.70 -16.72
C VAL A 94 3.60 4.17 -17.00
N GLU A 95 2.89 5.11 -16.38
CA GLU A 95 3.19 6.54 -16.52
C GLU A 95 4.62 6.86 -16.09
N LEU A 96 5.05 6.36 -14.92
CA LEU A 96 6.42 6.52 -14.43
C LEU A 96 7.43 5.91 -15.40
N LYS A 97 7.17 4.69 -15.88
CA LYS A 97 8.06 3.99 -16.81
C LYS A 97 8.22 4.73 -18.14
N LEU A 98 7.14 5.30 -18.66
CA LEU A 98 7.12 6.01 -19.95
C LEU A 98 7.40 7.52 -19.80
N GLY A 99 7.50 8.02 -18.57
CA GLY A 99 7.70 9.44 -18.28
C GLY A 99 6.56 10.31 -18.80
N ARG A 100 5.32 9.80 -18.82
CA ARG A 100 4.18 10.52 -19.40
C ARG A 100 2.86 10.10 -18.76
N ARG A 101 1.98 11.07 -18.50
CA ARG A 101 0.65 10.85 -17.94
C ARG A 101 -0.36 10.36 -18.98
N TYR A 102 -1.32 9.56 -18.56
CA TYR A 102 -2.54 9.31 -19.31
C TYR A 102 -3.42 10.56 -19.34
N ARG A 103 -4.24 10.69 -20.37
CA ARG A 103 -5.34 11.64 -20.46
C ARG A 103 -6.60 10.95 -20.97
N ARG A 104 -7.77 11.56 -20.74
CA ARG A 104 -9.05 11.02 -21.23
C ARG A 104 -8.97 10.68 -22.73
N GLY A 105 -9.44 9.48 -23.07
CA GLY A 105 -9.38 8.92 -24.43
C GLY A 105 -8.16 8.02 -24.68
N ASP A 106 -7.15 8.05 -23.82
CA ASP A 106 -6.10 7.03 -23.85
C ASP A 106 -6.64 5.68 -23.33
N THR A 107 -6.09 4.60 -23.87
CA THR A 107 -6.42 3.22 -23.52
C THR A 107 -5.16 2.46 -23.08
N PRO A 108 -5.31 1.26 -22.49
CA PRO A 108 -4.16 0.41 -22.20
C PRO A 108 -3.30 0.13 -23.43
N GLN A 109 -3.91 0.08 -24.63
CA GLN A 109 -3.22 -0.21 -25.89
C GLN A 109 -2.57 1.02 -26.52
N SER A 110 -3.22 2.20 -26.45
CA SER A 110 -2.61 3.43 -26.97
C SER A 110 -1.42 3.88 -26.12
N GLY A 111 -1.46 3.60 -24.82
CA GLY A 111 -0.53 4.16 -23.85
C GLY A 111 -0.82 5.65 -23.57
N PRO A 112 -0.01 6.27 -22.68
CA PRO A 112 -0.22 7.64 -22.24
C PRO A 112 0.18 8.65 -23.32
N THR A 113 -0.71 9.60 -23.63
CA THR A 113 -0.46 10.70 -24.58
C THR A 113 -0.52 12.09 -23.94
N GLY A 114 -0.71 12.15 -22.62
CA GLY A 114 -0.80 13.37 -21.83
C GLY A 114 0.54 14.05 -21.53
N GLU A 115 0.59 14.79 -20.43
CA GLU A 115 1.73 15.61 -20.01
C GLU A 115 2.98 14.75 -19.69
N THR A 116 4.17 15.25 -20.02
CA THR A 116 5.42 14.59 -19.63
C THR A 116 5.61 14.65 -18.11
N LEU A 117 5.99 13.53 -17.50
CA LEU A 117 6.39 13.46 -16.11
C LEU A 117 7.89 13.82 -15.99
N ALA A 118 8.16 15.02 -15.50
CA ALA A 118 9.52 15.47 -15.24
C ALA A 118 10.04 14.87 -13.92
N ILE A 119 10.57 13.64 -13.99
CA ILE A 119 11.23 12.97 -12.86
C ILE A 119 12.72 12.90 -13.14
N ASP A 120 13.52 13.55 -12.30
CA ASP A 120 14.96 13.38 -12.31
C ASP A 120 15.35 12.12 -11.50
N TYR A 121 15.47 10.99 -12.19
CA TYR A 121 15.91 9.75 -11.53
C TYR A 121 17.32 9.83 -10.96
N ARG A 122 18.13 10.81 -11.36
CA ARG A 122 19.47 11.04 -10.79
C ARG A 122 19.41 11.73 -9.43
N SER A 123 18.29 12.36 -9.09
CA SER A 123 18.08 12.99 -7.78
C SER A 123 17.52 12.02 -6.72
N VAL A 124 17.33 10.74 -7.06
CA VAL A 124 16.89 9.71 -6.11
C VAL A 124 18.06 9.30 -5.21
N HIS A 125 17.81 9.19 -3.90
CA HIS A 125 18.82 8.73 -2.95
C HIS A 125 19.36 7.33 -3.34
N PRO A 126 20.69 7.14 -3.40
CA PRO A 126 21.30 5.86 -3.77
C PRO A 126 21.24 4.86 -2.60
N MET A 127 20.04 4.54 -2.14
CA MET A 127 19.82 3.65 -0.99
C MET A 127 20.42 2.26 -1.25
N ARG A 128 21.10 1.72 -0.25
CA ARG A 128 21.56 0.33 -0.26
C ARG A 128 20.39 -0.62 -0.52
N ARG A 129 20.61 -1.60 -1.41
CA ARG A 129 19.60 -2.64 -1.72
C ARG A 129 19.52 -3.65 -0.60
N ASN A 130 18.31 -4.01 -0.18
CA ASN A 130 18.02 -5.01 0.85
C ASN A 130 18.93 -4.88 2.09
N PRO A 131 18.98 -3.70 2.73
CA PRO A 131 19.87 -3.47 3.86
C PRO A 131 19.47 -4.38 5.03
N ARG A 132 20.46 -4.83 5.79
CA ARG A 132 20.26 -5.57 7.05
C ARG A 132 20.95 -4.88 8.21
N LEU A 133 20.48 -5.11 9.43
CA LEU A 133 21.14 -4.63 10.65
C LEU A 133 22.60 -5.11 10.74
N THR A 134 22.85 -6.33 10.28
CA THR A 134 24.18 -6.95 10.28
C THR A 134 25.12 -6.39 9.21
N ASP A 135 24.64 -5.57 8.27
CA ASP A 135 25.48 -4.88 7.30
C ASP A 135 26.28 -3.72 7.95
N HIS A 136 25.93 -3.33 9.18
CA HIS A 136 26.52 -2.19 9.86
C HIS A 136 27.13 -2.57 11.23
N PRO A 137 28.22 -1.90 11.67
CA PRO A 137 28.82 -2.15 12.98
C PRO A 137 27.82 -1.97 14.13
N VAL A 138 27.99 -2.76 15.19
CA VAL A 138 27.09 -2.78 16.38
C VAL A 138 26.84 -1.38 16.93
N ASP A 139 27.89 -0.58 17.04
CA ASP A 139 27.85 0.77 17.63
C ASP A 139 27.65 1.90 16.61
N SER A 140 27.29 1.56 15.36
CA SER A 140 27.11 2.58 14.32
C SER A 140 25.78 3.32 14.47
N PRO A 141 25.75 4.64 14.19
CA PRO A 141 24.50 5.41 14.18
C PRO A 141 23.44 4.84 13.22
N ILE A 142 23.88 4.28 12.08
CA ILE A 142 22.97 3.66 11.10
C ILE A 142 22.27 2.45 11.72
N ARG A 143 23.02 1.56 12.37
CA ARG A 143 22.43 0.37 12.99
C ARG A 143 21.47 0.74 14.12
N ALA A 144 21.81 1.77 14.91
CA ALA A 144 20.90 2.27 15.94
C ALA A 144 19.58 2.78 15.34
N ALA A 145 19.64 3.58 14.27
CA ALA A 145 18.46 4.08 13.57
C ALA A 145 17.64 2.96 12.90
N GLN A 146 18.30 1.95 12.32
CA GLN A 146 17.63 0.77 11.76
C GLN A 146 16.95 -0.08 12.83
N ALA A 147 17.58 -0.23 14.00
CA ALA A 147 17.00 -0.97 15.12
C ALA A 147 15.75 -0.25 15.65
N GLU A 148 15.82 1.08 15.77
CA GLU A 148 14.65 1.90 16.12
C GLU A 148 13.52 1.76 15.08
N PHE A 149 13.86 1.82 13.78
CA PHE A 149 12.92 1.60 12.70
C PHE A 149 12.22 0.22 12.82
N ASN A 150 12.97 -0.85 13.10
CA ASN A 150 12.40 -2.20 13.24
C ASN A 150 11.45 -2.31 14.44
N HIS A 151 11.77 -1.65 15.57
CA HIS A 151 10.84 -1.56 16.70
C HIS A 151 9.54 -0.85 16.32
N THR A 152 9.63 0.27 15.59
CA THR A 152 8.45 1.01 15.12
C THR A 152 7.65 0.20 14.11
N TYR A 153 8.32 -0.53 13.21
CA TYR A 153 7.70 -1.45 12.26
C TYR A 153 6.92 -2.57 12.97
N CYS A 154 7.51 -3.28 13.93
CA CYS A 154 6.80 -4.28 14.72
C CYS A 154 5.66 -3.68 15.55
N THR A 155 5.79 -2.44 16.01
CA THR A 155 4.70 -1.72 16.70
C THR A 155 3.52 -1.45 15.77
N LEU A 156 3.79 -1.07 14.52
CA LEU A 156 2.78 -0.90 13.48
C LEU A 156 2.05 -2.23 13.23
N LEU A 157 2.80 -3.31 12.97
CA LEU A 157 2.23 -4.64 12.73
C LEU A 157 1.34 -5.10 13.90
N ARG A 158 1.80 -4.93 15.15
CA ARG A 158 1.02 -5.28 16.34
C ARG A 158 -0.27 -4.45 16.47
N SER A 159 -0.22 -3.17 16.11
CA SER A 159 -1.40 -2.29 16.15
C SER A 159 -2.43 -2.69 15.09
N LEU A 160 -1.97 -3.03 13.88
CA LEU A 160 -2.82 -3.54 12.81
C LEU A 160 -3.43 -4.90 13.17
N GLU A 161 -2.63 -5.83 13.71
CA GLU A 161 -3.11 -7.13 14.20
C GLU A 161 -4.23 -6.94 15.25
N GLN A 162 -4.05 -6.05 16.21
CA GLN A 162 -5.10 -5.76 17.19
C GLN A 162 -6.33 -5.12 16.56
N ALA A 163 -6.16 -4.22 15.59
CA ALA A 163 -7.26 -3.57 14.88
C ALA A 163 -8.13 -4.61 14.15
N PHE A 164 -7.49 -5.51 13.39
CA PHE A 164 -8.17 -6.56 12.63
C PHE A 164 -8.74 -7.68 13.53
N ASN A 165 -8.25 -7.83 14.76
CA ASN A 165 -8.76 -8.81 15.72
C ASN A 165 -9.72 -8.22 16.78
N GLY A 166 -10.52 -7.23 16.39
CA GLY A 166 -11.64 -6.75 17.21
C GLY A 166 -11.30 -5.59 18.15
N ARG A 167 -10.20 -4.86 17.92
CA ARG A 167 -9.91 -3.58 18.60
C ARG A 167 -9.80 -2.44 17.59
N PRO A 168 -10.90 -2.06 16.92
CA PRO A 168 -10.87 -1.13 15.78
C PRO A 168 -10.23 0.23 16.07
N LYS A 169 -10.30 0.70 17.33
CA LYS A 169 -9.64 1.94 17.77
C LYS A 169 -8.11 1.93 17.59
N MET A 170 -7.50 0.75 17.49
CA MET A 170 -6.06 0.60 17.24
C MET A 170 -5.63 1.04 15.85
N LEU A 171 -6.57 1.17 14.89
CA LEU A 171 -6.26 1.66 13.55
C LEU A 171 -5.72 3.10 13.58
N GLY A 172 -6.28 3.97 14.42
CA GLY A 172 -5.77 5.35 14.57
C GLY A 172 -4.33 5.38 15.10
N ALA A 173 -4.01 4.52 16.06
CA ALA A 173 -2.64 4.36 16.57
C ALA A 173 -1.69 3.79 15.51
N ALA A 174 -2.17 2.85 14.68
CA ALA A 174 -1.42 2.33 13.54
C ALA A 174 -1.10 3.45 12.54
N VAL A 175 -2.08 4.27 12.16
CA VAL A 175 -1.88 5.44 11.27
C VAL A 175 -0.84 6.42 11.84
N GLY A 176 -0.94 6.75 13.13
CA GLY A 176 0.09 7.57 13.80
C GLY A 176 1.49 6.95 13.70
N THR A 177 1.60 5.64 13.89
CA THR A 177 2.86 4.89 13.77
C THR A 177 3.39 4.90 12.33
N MET A 178 2.53 4.87 11.30
CA MET A 178 2.94 4.95 9.90
C MET A 178 3.66 6.27 9.58
N TYR A 179 3.23 7.39 10.16
CA TYR A 179 3.92 8.68 9.99
C TYR A 179 5.31 8.68 10.62
N THR A 180 5.45 8.08 11.81
CA THR A 180 6.77 7.87 12.45
C THR A 180 7.66 6.99 11.58
N LEU A 181 7.13 5.87 11.07
CA LEU A 181 7.86 4.94 10.22
C LEU A 181 8.34 5.62 8.92
N LYS A 182 7.49 6.46 8.30
CA LYS A 182 7.85 7.28 7.14
C LYS A 182 9.01 8.22 7.46
N ALA A 183 8.93 8.96 8.56
CA ALA A 183 9.98 9.90 8.95
C ALA A 183 11.32 9.19 9.22
N GLN A 184 11.30 8.05 9.91
CA GLN A 184 12.49 7.23 10.16
C GLN A 184 13.08 6.67 8.86
N ALA A 185 12.26 6.15 7.94
CA ALA A 185 12.74 5.67 6.63
C ALA A 185 13.39 6.79 5.82
N GLN A 186 12.77 7.98 5.78
CA GLN A 186 13.33 9.15 5.08
C GLN A 186 14.65 9.61 5.70
N SER A 187 14.77 9.57 7.02
CA SER A 187 16.01 9.88 7.72
C SER A 187 17.11 8.87 7.38
N LEU A 188 16.82 7.57 7.44
CA LEU A 188 17.75 6.51 7.05
C LEU A 188 18.27 6.69 5.61
N MET A 189 17.37 6.99 4.67
CA MET A 189 17.71 7.22 3.25
C MET A 189 18.59 8.46 3.00
N GLN A 190 18.75 9.35 4.00
CA GLN A 190 19.65 10.50 3.96
C GLN A 190 20.98 10.23 4.67
N MET A 191 21.09 9.17 5.48
CA MET A 191 22.32 8.83 6.17
C MET A 191 23.35 8.24 5.19
N PRO A 192 24.59 8.74 5.14
CA PRO A 192 25.65 8.15 4.34
C PRO A 192 25.95 6.72 4.79
N GLY A 193 25.81 5.75 3.90
CA GLY A 193 25.99 4.32 4.16
C GLY A 193 27.36 3.74 3.77
N GLY A 194 28.26 4.60 3.26
CA GLY A 194 29.51 4.18 2.59
C GLY A 194 29.28 3.80 1.12
N ASP A 195 30.36 3.64 0.35
CA ASP A 195 30.35 3.22 -1.05
C ASP A 195 29.40 4.03 -1.98
N ASP A 196 29.35 5.35 -1.78
CA ASP A 196 28.44 6.28 -2.48
C ASP A 196 26.95 5.91 -2.37
N ARG A 197 26.58 5.16 -1.33
CA ARG A 197 25.21 4.76 -1.02
C ARG A 197 24.71 5.41 0.25
N THR A 198 23.39 5.45 0.40
CA THR A 198 22.73 5.81 1.66
C THR A 198 22.22 4.58 2.39
N ALA A 199 22.03 4.70 3.70
CA ALA A 199 21.39 3.66 4.50
C ALA A 199 19.91 3.53 4.13
N GLY A 200 19.26 2.49 4.65
CA GLY A 200 17.84 2.26 4.39
C GLY A 200 17.15 1.47 5.49
N PRO A 201 15.81 1.50 5.52
CA PRO A 201 15.01 0.68 6.42
C PRO A 201 15.21 -0.80 6.14
N THR A 202 15.34 -1.59 7.20
CA THR A 202 15.62 -3.04 7.10
C THR A 202 14.36 -3.91 7.15
N PHE A 203 13.26 -3.38 7.73
CA PHE A 203 11.99 -4.11 7.92
C PHE A 203 12.16 -5.48 8.60
N GLU A 204 13.18 -5.63 9.44
CA GLU A 204 13.42 -6.89 10.14
C GLU A 204 12.38 -7.04 11.25
N TYR A 205 11.77 -8.22 11.30
CA TYR A 205 10.84 -8.56 12.36
C TYR A 205 11.62 -8.92 13.64
N LEU A 206 11.24 -8.29 14.73
CA LEU A 206 11.79 -8.56 16.06
C LEU A 206 10.87 -9.54 16.78
N GLU A 207 11.43 -10.58 17.39
CA GLU A 207 10.67 -11.48 18.26
C GLU A 207 10.01 -10.71 19.43
N PRO A 208 8.85 -11.15 19.95
CA PRO A 208 8.11 -10.43 21.00
C PRO A 208 8.95 -10.03 22.21
N GLU A 209 9.90 -10.88 22.62
CA GLU A 209 10.77 -10.68 23.78
C GLU A 209 11.81 -9.58 23.57
N LEU A 210 12.11 -9.26 22.31
CA LEU A 210 13.08 -8.24 21.92
C LEU A 210 12.42 -6.88 21.69
N ARG A 211 11.09 -6.77 21.80
CA ARG A 211 10.35 -5.52 21.59
C ARG A 211 10.33 -4.69 22.88
N ARG A 212 10.33 -3.36 22.73
CA ARG A 212 10.18 -2.41 23.84
C ARG A 212 8.70 -2.13 24.13
#